data_AF-A0A0C9UX14-F1
#
_entry.id   AF-A0A0C9UX14-F1
#
_cell.length_a   1.000
_cell.length_b   1.000
_cell.length_c   1.000
_cell.angle_alpha   90.00
_cell.angle_beta   90.00
_cell.angle_gamma   90.00
#
_symmetry.space_group_name_H-M   'P 1'
#
loop_
_entity.id
_entity.type
_entity.pdbx_description
1 polymer ?
#
loop_
_entity_poly.entity_id
_entity_poly.type
_entity_poly.pdbx_seq_one_letter_code
_entity_poly.pdbx_strand_id
1 'polypeptide(L)'
;MNLPPFYPPPSDVAKDDDSLEALLGDSVEDTTTRREAAIHHRKSQRHLSLAIHALLILVATTFFALWIRSLPPKTCPLDPLLTYSPVNEAVEYVNVHFNGSVQSTSIFRGDPSPEIDAAWRRVSTDVKATRLTRSQFLLSGGNDSTSAIKFRPEDGGGYMSQIDGYHHVHCL
;
A
#
# COMPACT_ATOMS: atom_id res chain seq x y z
N MET A 1 49.74 -73.48 81.49
CA MET A 1 50.12 -72.07 81.28
C MET A 1 49.90 -71.77 79.81
N ASN A 2 48.80 -71.10 79.47
CA ASN A 2 48.41 -70.77 78.10
C ASN A 2 48.46 -69.24 77.94
N LEU A 3 49.19 -68.75 76.94
CA LEU A 3 49.27 -67.32 76.57
C LEU A 3 48.06 -66.92 75.70
N PRO A 4 47.53 -65.69 75.82
CA PRO A 4 46.40 -65.20 75.02
C PRO A 4 46.83 -64.71 73.62
N PRO A 5 45.89 -64.64 72.66
CA PRO A 5 46.18 -64.20 71.29
C PRO A 5 46.35 -62.68 71.20
N PHE A 6 47.25 -62.28 70.30
CA PHE A 6 47.59 -60.90 69.98
C PHE A 6 46.57 -60.32 68.99
N TYR A 7 45.91 -59.21 69.32
CA TYR A 7 45.04 -58.46 68.40
C TYR A 7 45.84 -57.31 67.79
N PRO A 8 45.92 -57.17 66.45
CA PRO A 8 46.53 -56.01 65.82
C PRO A 8 45.64 -54.75 65.97
N PRO A 9 46.25 -53.55 65.99
CA PRO A 9 45.54 -52.28 66.14
C PRO A 9 44.68 -51.96 64.91
N PRO A 10 43.70 -51.04 65.04
CA PRO A 10 42.83 -50.65 63.92
C PRO A 10 43.67 -50.01 62.83
N SER A 11 43.47 -50.45 61.58
CA SER A 11 44.07 -49.80 60.42
C SER A 11 43.60 -48.35 60.32
N ASP A 12 44.55 -47.43 60.24
CA ASP A 12 44.34 -46.00 60.05
C ASP A 12 43.40 -45.75 58.85
N VAL A 13 42.24 -45.14 59.14
CA VAL A 13 41.42 -44.50 58.10
C VAL A 13 42.19 -43.26 57.66
N ALA A 14 42.82 -43.34 56.49
CA ALA A 14 43.50 -42.22 55.87
C ALA A 14 42.52 -41.05 55.70
N LYS A 15 42.94 -39.85 56.11
CA LYS A 15 42.23 -38.60 55.84
C LYS A 15 42.17 -38.38 54.34
N ASP A 16 40.95 -38.35 53.81
CA ASP A 16 40.63 -38.15 52.39
C ASP A 16 40.15 -36.70 52.14
N ASP A 17 40.66 -35.74 52.91
CA ASP A 17 40.30 -34.32 52.84
C ASP A 17 40.92 -33.65 51.60
N ASP A 18 42.17 -33.98 51.27
CA ASP A 18 42.84 -33.44 50.07
C ASP A 18 42.16 -33.85 48.76
N SER A 19 41.59 -35.07 48.70
CA SER A 19 40.85 -35.54 47.51
C SER A 19 39.49 -34.86 47.40
N LEU A 20 38.81 -34.62 48.52
CA LEU A 20 37.52 -33.94 48.53
C LEU A 20 37.65 -32.47 48.11
N GLU A 21 38.65 -31.75 48.61
CA GLU A 21 38.89 -30.35 48.25
C GLU A 21 39.27 -30.20 46.76
N ALA A 22 40.05 -31.14 46.21
CA ALA A 22 40.35 -31.17 44.77
C ALA A 22 39.09 -31.40 43.92
N LEU A 23 38.21 -32.31 44.33
CA LEU A 23 36.94 -32.58 43.63
C LEU A 23 35.95 -31.42 43.74
N LEU A 24 35.92 -30.74 44.89
CA LEU A 24 35.11 -29.53 45.08
C LEU A 24 35.65 -28.36 44.25
N GLY A 25 36.97 -28.18 44.18
CA GLY A 25 37.61 -27.18 43.33
C GLY A 25 37.25 -27.36 41.85
N ASP A 26 37.39 -28.58 41.32
CA ASP A 26 37.06 -28.90 39.93
C ASP A 26 35.56 -28.71 39.64
N SER A 27 34.68 -29.12 40.56
CA SER A 27 33.24 -28.90 40.43
C SER A 27 32.85 -27.42 40.49
N VAL A 28 33.52 -26.61 41.31
CA VAL A 28 33.26 -25.17 41.43
C VAL A 28 33.76 -24.43 40.19
N GLU A 29 34.92 -24.81 39.65
CA GLU A 29 35.44 -24.23 38.41
C GLU A 29 34.58 -24.60 37.18
N ASP A 30 34.16 -25.86 37.05
CA ASP A 30 33.24 -26.31 35.97
C ASP A 30 31.87 -25.62 36.06
N THR A 31 31.31 -25.50 37.27
CA THR A 31 30.02 -24.81 37.44
C THR A 31 30.11 -23.30 37.18
N THR A 32 31.24 -22.67 37.52
CA THR A 32 31.45 -21.23 37.29
C THR A 32 31.63 -20.94 35.80
N THR A 33 32.50 -21.69 35.10
CA THR A 33 32.73 -21.53 33.66
C THR A 33 31.47 -21.81 32.83
N ARG A 34 30.70 -22.86 33.19
CA ARG A 34 29.41 -23.16 32.53
C ARG A 34 28.37 -22.05 32.76
N ARG A 35 28.36 -21.43 33.94
CA ARG A 35 27.45 -20.32 34.27
C ARG A 35 27.82 -19.05 33.51
N GLU A 36 29.10 -18.74 33.39
CA GLU A 36 29.58 -17.60 32.59
C GLU A 36 29.27 -17.77 31.10
N ALA A 37 29.49 -18.95 30.54
CA ALA A 37 29.15 -19.29 29.16
C ALA A 37 27.64 -19.16 28.89
N ALA A 38 26.79 -19.62 29.82
CA ALA A 38 25.34 -19.49 29.71
C ALA A 38 24.87 -18.03 29.76
N ILE A 39 25.47 -17.18 30.61
CA ILE A 39 25.17 -15.74 30.68
C ILE A 39 25.60 -15.04 29.38
N HIS A 40 26.80 -15.35 28.88
CA HIS A 40 27.30 -14.78 27.63
C HIS A 40 26.44 -15.19 26.43
N HIS A 41 26.05 -16.47 26.35
CA HIS A 41 25.14 -16.98 25.33
C HIS A 41 23.76 -16.30 25.39
N ARG A 42 23.19 -16.15 26.59
CA ARG A 42 21.89 -15.46 26.78
C ARG A 42 21.97 -13.98 26.46
N LYS A 43 23.09 -13.30 26.76
CA LYS A 43 23.32 -11.89 26.40
C LYS A 43 23.47 -11.72 24.89
N SER A 44 24.26 -12.58 24.24
CA SER A 44 24.43 -12.62 22.78
C SER A 44 23.12 -12.86 22.04
N GLN A 45 22.32 -13.84 22.49
CA GLN A 45 20.97 -14.11 21.95
C GLN A 45 20.04 -12.90 22.07
N ARG A 46 20.06 -12.17 23.20
CA ARG A 46 19.25 -10.96 23.38
C ARG A 46 19.69 -9.83 22.45
N HIS A 47 20.99 -9.61 22.28
CA HIS A 47 21.50 -8.61 21.34
C HIS A 47 21.18 -8.97 19.89
N LEU A 48 21.26 -10.26 19.54
CA LEU A 48 20.86 -10.76 18.22
C LEU A 48 19.35 -10.56 17.99
N SER A 49 18.49 -10.91 18.95
CA SER A 49 17.05 -10.66 18.84
C SER A 49 16.75 -9.16 18.71
N LEU A 50 17.40 -8.29 19.49
CA LEU A 50 17.22 -6.84 19.38
C LEU A 50 17.67 -6.30 18.01
N ALA A 51 18.80 -6.80 17.48
CA ALA A 51 19.28 -6.43 16.15
C ALA A 51 18.30 -6.86 15.05
N ILE A 52 17.72 -8.06 15.16
CA ILE A 52 16.70 -8.57 14.23
C ILE A 52 15.44 -7.70 14.28
N HIS A 53 14.94 -7.35 15.47
CA HIS A 53 13.76 -6.48 15.59
C HIS A 53 14.03 -5.07 15.05
N ALA A 54 15.22 -4.51 15.32
CA ALA A 54 15.62 -3.22 14.78
C ALA A 54 15.67 -3.24 13.24
N LEU A 55 16.21 -4.31 12.65
CA LEU A 55 16.23 -4.51 11.20
C LEU A 55 14.82 -4.63 10.62
N LEU A 56 13.94 -5.42 11.24
CA LEU A 56 12.55 -5.57 10.78
C LEU A 56 11.78 -4.24 10.84
N ILE A 57 11.97 -3.44 11.89
CA ILE A 57 11.36 -2.11 12.01
C ILE A 57 11.91 -1.18 10.92
N LEU A 58 13.22 -1.20 10.67
CA LEU A 58 13.83 -0.40 9.60
C LEU A 58 13.25 -0.77 8.23
N VAL A 59 13.15 -2.07 7.94
CA VAL A 59 12.57 -2.56 6.68
C VAL A 59 11.08 -2.19 6.58
N ALA A 60 10.29 -2.41 7.63
CA ALA A 60 8.88 -2.08 7.62
C ALA A 60 8.63 -0.58 7.43
N THR A 61 9.42 0.28 8.08
CA THR A 61 9.30 1.74 7.97
C THR A 61 9.74 2.24 6.60
N THR A 62 10.79 1.67 5.99
CA THR A 62 11.18 2.03 4.61
C THR A 62 10.12 1.59 3.61
N PHE A 63 9.60 0.37 3.70
CA PHE A 63 8.50 -0.10 2.85
C PHE A 63 7.24 0.76 3.03
N PHE A 64 6.87 1.11 4.26
CA PHE A 64 5.72 1.97 4.54
C PHE A 64 5.92 3.40 4.01
N ALA A 65 7.11 3.96 4.15
CA ALA A 65 7.45 5.27 3.61
C ALA A 65 7.44 5.26 2.07
N LEU A 66 7.98 4.21 1.44
CA LEU A 66 7.93 4.03 -0.01
C LEU A 66 6.48 3.83 -0.49
N TRP A 67 5.66 3.09 0.26
CA TRP A 67 4.24 2.91 -0.04
C TRP A 67 3.49 4.24 0.03
N ILE A 68 3.67 5.03 1.10
CA ILE A 68 3.09 6.38 1.21
C ILE A 68 3.53 7.27 0.04
N ARG A 69 4.81 7.18 -0.36
CA ARG A 69 5.33 7.95 -1.52
C ARG A 69 4.78 7.45 -2.85
N SER A 70 4.40 6.18 -2.94
CA SER A 70 3.75 5.59 -4.11
C SER A 70 2.24 5.86 -4.16
N LEU A 71 1.64 6.31 -3.05
CA LEU A 71 0.25 6.73 -3.07
C LEU A 71 0.12 7.94 -4.01
N PRO A 72 -0.82 7.90 -4.96
CA PRO A 72 -1.07 9.05 -5.82
C PRO A 72 -1.48 10.26 -4.96
N PRO A 73 -1.12 11.49 -5.38
CA PRO A 73 -1.54 12.69 -4.67
C PRO A 73 -3.07 12.74 -4.52
N LYS A 74 -3.55 13.24 -3.36
CA LYS A 74 -4.99 13.33 -3.03
C LYS A 74 -5.76 14.33 -3.89
N THR A 75 -5.06 15.31 -4.46
CA THR A 75 -5.58 16.08 -5.57
C THR A 75 -5.56 15.13 -6.74
N CYS A 76 -6.69 14.73 -7.32
CA CYS A 76 -6.69 14.10 -8.64
C CYS A 76 -6.12 15.13 -9.61
N PRO A 77 -4.81 15.11 -9.96
CA PRO A 77 -4.41 15.82 -11.16
C PRO A 77 -5.05 14.96 -12.26
N LEU A 78 -5.46 15.55 -13.38
CA LEU A 78 -5.86 14.73 -14.53
C LEU A 78 -4.87 13.56 -14.67
N ASP A 79 -5.38 12.33 -14.54
CA ASP A 79 -4.56 11.14 -14.71
C ASP A 79 -3.84 11.31 -16.05
N PRO A 80 -2.51 11.09 -16.16
CA PRO A 80 -1.84 11.00 -17.45
C PRO A 80 -2.51 9.99 -18.41
N LEU A 81 -3.39 9.13 -17.89
CA LEU A 81 -4.26 8.22 -18.63
C LEU A 81 -5.55 8.84 -19.17
N LEU A 82 -5.92 10.07 -18.79
CA LEU A 82 -7.01 10.79 -19.46
C LEU A 82 -6.59 11.07 -20.90
N THR A 83 -7.30 10.44 -21.84
CA THR A 83 -7.22 10.77 -23.25
C THR A 83 -7.32 12.28 -23.43
N TYR A 84 -6.43 12.83 -24.24
CA TYR A 84 -6.45 14.26 -24.55
C TYR A 84 -7.85 14.66 -25.06
N SER A 85 -8.47 15.62 -24.38
CA SER A 85 -9.70 16.26 -24.82
C SER A 85 -9.52 17.78 -24.67
N PRO A 86 -9.83 18.59 -25.69
CA PRO A 86 -9.83 20.04 -25.58
C PRO A 86 -10.73 20.57 -24.46
N VAL A 87 -11.74 19.79 -24.05
CA VAL A 87 -12.64 20.13 -22.94
C VAL A 87 -11.92 20.15 -21.59
N ASN A 88 -10.76 19.49 -21.48
CA ASN A 88 -9.99 19.43 -20.23
C ASN A 88 -9.57 20.82 -19.72
N GLU A 89 -9.44 21.81 -20.59
CA GLU A 89 -9.12 23.20 -20.22
C GLU A 89 -10.31 23.97 -19.65
N ALA A 90 -11.54 23.47 -19.87
CA ALA A 90 -12.79 24.14 -19.50
C ALA A 90 -13.53 23.47 -18.33
N VAL A 91 -12.99 22.38 -17.77
CA VAL A 91 -13.65 21.61 -16.69
C VAL A 91 -12.87 21.66 -15.40
N GLU A 92 -13.60 21.75 -14.29
CA GLU A 92 -13.08 21.61 -12.94
C GLU A 92 -13.65 20.35 -12.31
N TYR A 93 -12.79 19.55 -11.69
CA TYR A 93 -13.22 18.34 -10.99
C TYR A 93 -13.56 18.67 -9.54
N VAL A 94 -14.79 18.36 -9.15
CA VAL A 94 -15.26 18.49 -7.77
C VAL A 94 -15.60 17.11 -7.21
N ASN A 95 -15.21 16.88 -5.96
CA ASN A 95 -15.61 15.67 -5.25
C ASN A 95 -17.05 15.83 -4.77
N VAL A 96 -17.96 15.11 -5.40
CA VAL A 96 -19.39 15.09 -5.05
C VAL A 96 -19.83 13.67 -4.71
N HIS A 97 -20.63 13.53 -3.66
CA HIS A 97 -21.30 12.27 -3.35
C HIS A 97 -22.68 12.27 -4.01
N PHE A 98 -22.88 11.40 -4.99
CA PHE A 98 -24.17 11.25 -5.67
C PHE A 98 -25.14 10.41 -4.84
N ASN A 99 -26.39 10.84 -4.73
CA ASN A 99 -27.46 10.03 -4.16
C ASN A 99 -28.01 9.07 -5.22
N GLY A 100 -27.44 7.87 -5.28
CA GLY A 100 -27.83 6.80 -6.20
C GLY A 100 -29.01 5.92 -5.76
N SER A 101 -29.77 6.32 -4.74
CA SER A 101 -30.97 5.56 -4.35
C SER A 101 -32.02 5.57 -5.47
N VAL A 102 -32.74 4.47 -5.66
CA VAL A 102 -33.71 4.32 -6.76
C VAL A 102 -34.81 5.38 -6.72
N GLN A 103 -35.16 5.88 -5.52
CA GLN A 103 -36.17 6.89 -5.30
C GLN A 103 -35.60 8.31 -5.11
N SER A 104 -34.29 8.53 -5.35
CA SER A 104 -33.73 9.87 -5.24
C SER A 104 -34.40 10.81 -6.25
N THR A 105 -34.86 11.96 -5.77
CA THR A 105 -35.47 13.00 -6.60
C THR A 105 -34.39 13.90 -7.18
N SER A 106 -34.60 14.38 -8.40
CA SER A 106 -33.77 15.40 -9.02
C SER A 106 -34.65 16.32 -9.86
N ILE A 107 -34.10 17.44 -10.33
CA ILE A 107 -34.80 18.33 -11.28
C ILE A 107 -35.11 17.64 -12.63
N PHE A 108 -34.54 16.46 -12.87
CA PHE A 108 -34.70 15.67 -14.08
C PHE A 108 -35.62 14.45 -13.89
N ARG A 109 -36.12 14.19 -12.67
CA ARG A 109 -36.90 13.00 -12.33
C ARG A 109 -38.15 13.35 -11.51
N GLY A 110 -39.30 12.88 -11.95
CA GLY A 110 -40.59 13.06 -11.30
C GLY A 110 -41.74 12.80 -12.27
N ASP A 111 -42.95 13.16 -11.87
CA ASP A 111 -44.11 13.12 -12.77
C ASP A 111 -43.94 14.12 -13.92
N PRO A 112 -44.44 13.81 -15.13
CA PRO A 112 -44.34 14.70 -16.29
C PRO A 112 -44.84 16.10 -15.97
N SER A 113 -43.97 17.09 -16.19
CA SER A 113 -44.24 18.50 -15.87
C SER A 113 -43.43 19.44 -16.76
N PRO A 114 -43.94 20.67 -17.05
CA PRO A 114 -43.22 21.66 -17.83
C PRO A 114 -41.83 21.99 -17.26
N GLU A 115 -41.67 21.92 -15.94
CA GLU A 115 -40.43 22.19 -15.24
C GLU A 115 -39.35 21.13 -15.52
N ILE A 116 -39.74 19.84 -15.53
CA ILE A 116 -38.84 18.73 -15.88
C ILE A 116 -38.47 18.79 -17.36
N ASP A 117 -39.44 19.07 -18.24
CA ASP A 117 -39.17 19.25 -19.67
C ASP A 117 -38.20 20.40 -19.93
N ALA A 118 -38.36 21.52 -19.21
CA ALA A 118 -37.43 22.63 -19.28
C ALA A 118 -36.04 22.24 -18.73
N ALA A 119 -35.97 21.41 -17.69
CA ALA A 119 -34.70 20.91 -17.18
C ALA A 119 -33.95 20.05 -18.20
N TRP A 120 -34.62 19.08 -18.80
CA TRP A 120 -34.04 18.25 -19.86
C TRP A 120 -33.62 19.08 -21.06
N ARG A 121 -34.47 20.01 -21.51
CA ARG A 121 -34.16 20.87 -22.66
C ARG A 121 -32.83 21.61 -22.48
N ARG A 122 -32.54 22.14 -21.29
CA ARG A 122 -31.28 22.85 -21.02
C ARG A 122 -30.02 22.01 -21.26
N VAL A 123 -30.11 20.67 -21.15
CA VAL A 123 -28.95 19.77 -21.25
C VAL A 123 -28.98 18.89 -22.50
N SER A 124 -30.12 18.78 -23.19
CA SER A 124 -30.29 17.90 -24.35
C SER A 124 -30.49 18.63 -25.67
N THR A 125 -30.86 19.92 -25.68
CA THR A 125 -31.01 20.67 -26.93
C THR A 125 -29.78 21.48 -27.30
N ASP A 126 -29.62 21.76 -28.60
CA ASP A 126 -28.55 22.58 -29.16
C ASP A 126 -27.12 22.05 -28.98
N VAL A 127 -26.96 20.73 -28.85
CA VAL A 127 -25.64 20.11 -28.88
C VAL A 127 -25.09 20.20 -30.30
N LYS A 128 -24.20 21.18 -30.49
CA LYS A 128 -23.52 21.42 -31.76
C LYS A 128 -22.23 20.62 -31.81
N ALA A 129 -21.87 20.22 -33.02
CA ALA A 129 -20.56 19.67 -33.25
C ALA A 129 -19.46 20.71 -32.93
N THR A 130 -18.44 20.25 -32.25
CA THR A 130 -17.24 21.03 -31.90
C THR A 130 -16.20 20.87 -32.99
N ARG A 131 -15.56 21.98 -33.36
CA ARG A 131 -14.48 22.01 -34.35
C ARG A 131 -13.14 21.76 -33.70
N LEU A 132 -12.42 20.75 -34.19
CA LEU A 132 -11.06 20.44 -33.78
C LEU A 132 -10.06 20.81 -34.87
N THR A 133 -8.91 21.35 -34.46
CA THR A 133 -7.76 21.42 -35.36
C THR A 133 -7.25 20.01 -35.67
N ARG A 134 -6.42 19.87 -36.71
CA ARG A 134 -5.80 18.58 -37.03
C ARG A 134 -4.98 18.02 -35.87
N SER A 135 -4.23 18.88 -35.15
CA SER A 135 -3.43 18.44 -34.01
C SER A 135 -4.30 17.95 -32.87
N GLN A 136 -5.36 18.69 -32.53
CA GLN A 136 -6.31 18.28 -31.49
C GLN A 136 -7.00 16.97 -31.83
N PHE A 137 -7.45 16.82 -33.08
CA PHE A 137 -8.12 15.61 -33.55
C PHE A 137 -7.22 14.38 -33.43
N LEU A 138 -5.95 14.48 -33.86
CA LEU A 138 -4.99 13.38 -33.74
C LEU A 138 -4.64 13.06 -32.28
N LEU A 139 -4.48 14.08 -31.43
CA LEU A 139 -4.22 13.89 -29.99
C LEU A 139 -5.40 13.21 -29.28
N SER A 140 -6.64 13.50 -29.70
CA SER A 140 -7.85 12.83 -29.19
C SER A 140 -8.07 11.41 -29.75
N GLY A 141 -7.08 10.83 -30.43
CA GLY A 141 -7.15 9.46 -30.98
C GLY A 141 -7.79 9.37 -32.37
N GLY A 142 -8.07 10.51 -33.00
CA GLY A 142 -8.55 10.56 -34.38
C GLY A 142 -7.48 10.10 -35.39
N ASN A 143 -7.94 9.68 -36.56
CA ASN A 143 -7.10 9.30 -37.70
C ASN A 143 -7.51 10.14 -38.92
N ASP A 144 -6.53 10.72 -39.63
CA ASP A 144 -6.70 11.51 -40.86
C ASP A 144 -7.02 10.63 -42.07
N SER A 145 -8.04 9.78 -41.90
CA SER A 145 -8.62 8.94 -42.94
C SER A 145 -9.70 9.70 -43.70
N THR A 146 -10.06 9.19 -44.87
CA THR A 146 -11.14 9.75 -45.71
C THR A 146 -12.52 9.67 -45.05
N SER A 147 -12.70 8.86 -44.01
CA SER A 147 -13.94 8.78 -43.24
C SER A 147 -14.06 9.83 -42.14
N ALA A 148 -13.02 10.61 -41.87
CA ALA A 148 -13.08 11.68 -40.89
C ALA A 148 -13.97 12.83 -41.40
N ILE A 149 -15.01 13.16 -40.65
CA ILE A 149 -15.94 14.23 -41.00
C ILE A 149 -15.26 15.58 -40.73
N LYS A 150 -15.30 16.46 -41.73
CA LYS A 150 -14.68 17.79 -41.69
C LYS A 150 -15.74 18.86 -41.96
N PHE A 151 -15.61 20.02 -41.32
CA PHE A 151 -16.37 21.18 -41.73
C PHE A 151 -15.92 21.66 -43.11
N ARG A 152 -16.81 22.29 -43.86
CA ARG A 152 -16.47 22.85 -45.17
C ARG A 152 -15.46 24.00 -44.99
N PRO A 153 -14.61 24.28 -45.99
CA PRO A 153 -13.67 25.40 -45.92
C PRO A 153 -14.35 26.74 -45.64
N GLU A 154 -15.52 27.00 -46.22
CA GLU A 154 -16.31 28.20 -46.00
C GLU A 154 -16.86 28.34 -44.56
N ASP A 155 -16.98 27.22 -43.84
CA ASP A 155 -17.44 27.17 -42.44
C ASP A 155 -16.26 27.17 -41.45
N GLY A 156 -15.02 27.40 -41.93
CA GLY A 156 -13.80 27.46 -41.13
C GLY A 156 -13.00 26.16 -41.05
N GLY A 157 -13.41 25.11 -41.77
CA GLY A 157 -12.67 23.84 -41.90
C GLY A 157 -12.45 23.09 -40.58
N GLY A 158 -11.50 22.16 -40.57
CA GLY A 158 -11.18 21.35 -39.40
C GLY A 158 -12.10 20.14 -39.21
N TYR A 159 -11.85 19.37 -38.15
CA TYR A 159 -12.53 18.11 -37.89
C TYR A 159 -13.77 18.34 -37.05
N MET A 160 -14.84 17.64 -37.40
CA MET A 160 -16.08 17.64 -36.66
C MET A 160 -16.00 16.60 -35.53
N SER A 161 -16.29 17.01 -34.30
CA SER A 161 -16.33 16.15 -33.12
C SER A 161 -17.51 16.50 -32.22
N GLN A 162 -17.86 15.65 -31.27
CA GLN A 162 -18.88 15.91 -30.26
C GLN A 162 -18.37 15.45 -28.89
N ILE A 163 -18.85 16.08 -27.83
CA ILE A 163 -18.53 15.69 -26.46
C ILE A 163 -19.39 14.48 -26.09
N ASP A 164 -18.75 13.39 -25.67
CA ASP A 164 -19.40 12.11 -25.43
C ASP A 164 -20.42 12.11 -24.27
N GLY A 165 -20.36 13.12 -23.40
CA GLY A 165 -21.39 13.34 -22.36
C GLY A 165 -22.81 13.48 -22.94
N TYR A 166 -22.96 13.96 -24.18
CA TYR A 166 -24.28 14.03 -24.81
C TYR A 166 -24.86 12.65 -25.15
N HIS A 167 -24.04 11.72 -25.65
CA HIS A 167 -24.51 10.36 -25.94
C HIS A 167 -25.05 9.66 -24.68
N HIS A 168 -24.43 9.92 -23.54
CA HIS A 168 -24.88 9.40 -22.24
C HIS A 168 -26.25 9.96 -21.81
N VAL A 169 -26.55 11.21 -22.19
CA VAL A 169 -27.80 11.90 -21.85
C VAL A 169 -28.93 11.54 -22.82
N HIS A 170 -28.64 11.36 -24.10
CA HIS A 170 -29.67 11.08 -25.12
C HIS A 170 -30.27 9.67 -25.02
N CYS A 171 -29.47 8.69 -24.57
CA CYS A 171 -29.86 7.27 -24.56
C CYS A 171 -30.46 6.78 -23.23
N LEU A 172 -30.91 7.69 -22.35
CA LEU A 172 -31.49 7.37 -21.05
C LEU A 172 -32.85 6.66 -21.13
#